data_AF-A0A417YZY1-F1
#
_entry.id   AF-A0A417YZY1-F1
#
_cell.length_a   1.000
_cell.length_b   1.000
_cell.length_c   1.000
_cell.angle_alpha   90.00
_cell.angle_beta   90.00
_cell.angle_gamma   90.00
#
_symmetry.space_group_name_H-M   'P 1'
#
loop_
_entity.id
_entity.type
_entity.pdbx_description
1 polymer ?
#
loop_
_entity_poly.entity_id
_entity_poly.type
_entity_poly.pdbx_seq_one_letter_code
_entity_poly.pdbx_strand_id
1 'polypeptide(L)'
;MRIKIEELFKWLILFITGIYSFIIIFLLFKVLVDKDYLIGLIGASGSIIGGALTLIGVKWTLNEQKRALAQEKYEKANFVFTELLPALTGVYNSVKSLNPFNWNEGINLVEKNAKKLEELATELSIEAKHIGINFYREVKSVEYYAAVIWEEARKNDAGKTDDEKMKNLMIYYNGLAKADNNLLQLVYDSKHQK
;
A
#
# COMPACT_ATOMS: atom_id res chain seq x y z
N MET A 1 -25.12 22.63 39.99
CA MET A 1 -23.95 23.32 39.42
C MET A 1 -23.06 22.25 38.77
N ARG A 2 -23.12 22.07 37.44
CA ARG A 2 -22.30 21.06 36.73
C ARG A 2 -20.98 21.71 36.35
N ILE A 3 -19.93 21.46 37.11
CA ILE A 3 -18.56 21.82 36.71
C ILE A 3 -18.24 20.99 35.46
N LYS A 4 -17.88 21.66 34.37
CA LYS A 4 -17.53 20.98 33.12
C LYS A 4 -16.20 20.25 33.32
N ILE A 5 -16.13 18.99 32.92
CA ILE A 5 -14.94 18.11 33.05
C ILE A 5 -13.67 18.79 32.49
N GLU A 6 -13.82 19.64 31.47
CA GLU A 6 -12.73 20.42 30.89
C GLU A 6 -12.09 21.44 31.85
N GLU A 7 -12.84 22.03 32.77
CA GLU A 7 -12.29 22.95 33.78
C GLU A 7 -11.49 22.18 34.84
N LEU A 8 -11.98 21.01 35.27
CA LEU A 8 -11.25 20.14 36.19
C LEU A 8 -9.91 19.69 35.59
N PHE A 9 -9.88 19.40 34.29
CA PHE A 9 -8.65 18.99 33.61
C PHE A 9 -7.61 20.12 33.54
N LYS A 10 -8.02 21.37 33.32
CA LYS A 10 -7.13 22.54 33.35
C LYS A 10 -6.53 22.77 34.75
N TRP A 11 -7.37 22.67 35.79
CA TRP A 11 -6.90 22.78 37.17
C TRP A 11 -5.96 21.64 37.56
N LEU A 12 -6.22 20.42 37.10
CA LEU A 12 -5.33 19.27 37.31
C LEU A 12 -3.95 19.50 36.67
N ILE A 13 -3.90 20.01 35.43
CA ILE A 13 -2.62 20.33 34.76
C ILE A 13 -1.86 21.41 35.52
N LEU A 14 -2.55 22.49 35.94
CA LEU A 14 -1.92 23.55 36.73
C LEU A 14 -1.39 23.03 38.06
N PHE A 15 -2.14 22.17 38.74
CA PHE A 15 -1.76 21.56 40.00
C PHE A 15 -0.55 20.64 39.87
N ILE A 16 -0.54 19.77 38.85
CA ILE A 16 0.59 18.88 38.55
C ILE A 16 1.83 19.70 38.21
N THR A 17 1.67 20.74 37.39
CA THR A 17 2.78 21.62 36.98
C THR A 17 3.35 22.36 38.21
N GLY A 18 2.47 22.87 39.09
CA GLY A 18 2.87 23.53 40.34
C GLY A 18 3.64 22.61 41.30
N ILE A 19 3.18 21.37 41.47
CA ILE A 19 3.90 20.36 42.27
C ILE A 19 5.28 20.10 41.67
N TYR A 20 5.36 19.93 40.34
CA TYR A 20 6.63 19.69 39.66
C TYR A 20 7.61 20.85 39.84
N SER A 21 7.15 22.09 39.70
CA SER A 21 7.96 23.29 39.93
C SER A 21 8.44 23.37 41.38
N PHE A 22 7.59 23.04 42.35
CA PHE A 22 7.95 23.05 43.77
C PHE A 22 9.02 21.99 44.10
N ILE A 23 8.90 20.78 43.54
CA ILE A 23 9.90 19.71 43.69
C ILE A 23 11.25 20.13 43.10
N ILE A 24 11.26 20.76 41.92
CA ILE A 24 12.48 21.25 41.27
C ILE A 24 13.16 22.34 42.12
N ILE A 25 12.39 23.31 42.63
CA ILE A 25 12.93 24.39 43.48
C ILE A 25 13.49 23.82 44.78
N PHE A 26 12.80 22.86 45.41
CA PHE A 26 13.24 22.21 46.63
C PHE A 26 14.53 21.40 46.41
N LEU A 27 14.63 20.67 45.29
CA LEU A 27 15.85 19.98 44.89
C LEU A 27 17.01 20.95 44.67
N LEU A 28 16.78 22.07 43.95
CA LEU A 28 17.80 23.10 43.74
C LEU A 28 18.31 23.71 45.05
N PHE A 29 17.42 23.96 46.01
CA PHE A 29 17.79 24.50 47.32
C PHE A 29 18.65 23.52 48.12
N LYS A 30 18.33 22.22 48.05
CA LYS A 30 19.10 21.16 48.73
C LYS A 30 20.47 20.94 48.07
N VAL A 31 20.54 21.05 46.74
CA VAL A 31 21.77 20.95 45.94
C VAL A 31 22.75 22.10 46.18
N LEU A 32 22.24 23.29 46.51
CA LEU A 32 23.06 24.44 46.92
C LEU A 32 23.72 24.26 48.29
N VAL A 33 23.17 23.40 49.15
CA VAL A 33 23.64 23.18 50.53
C VAL A 33 24.61 22.00 50.65
N ASP A 34 24.44 20.94 49.87
CA ASP A 34 25.30 19.74 49.91
C ASP A 34 26.01 19.48 48.56
N LYS A 35 27.35 19.47 48.57
CA LYS A 35 28.17 19.23 47.37
C LYS A 35 28.00 17.84 46.75
N ASP A 36 27.59 16.84 47.53
CA ASP A 36 27.34 15.48 47.02
C ASP A 36 26.04 15.39 46.20
N TYR A 37 25.08 16.28 46.44
CA TYR A 37 23.85 16.35 45.64
C TYR A 37 24.09 16.91 44.23
N LEU A 38 25.10 17.76 44.02
CA LEU A 38 25.50 18.22 42.68
C LEU A 38 25.94 17.06 41.79
N ILE A 39 26.69 16.10 42.33
CA ILE A 39 27.14 14.91 41.59
C ILE A 39 25.95 14.02 41.22
N GLY A 40 25.03 13.80 42.16
CA GLY A 40 23.78 13.06 41.92
C GLY A 40 22.88 13.71 40.87
N LEU A 41 22.80 15.04 40.86
CA LEU A 41 22.00 15.80 39.89
C LEU A 41 22.64 15.81 38.49
N ILE A 42 23.97 15.89 38.40
CA ILE A 42 24.70 15.71 37.13
C ILE A 42 24.49 14.29 36.59
N GLY A 43 24.58 13.26 37.43
CA GLY A 43 24.30 11.87 37.03
C GLY A 43 22.86 11.65 36.56
N ALA A 44 21.88 12.22 37.26
CA ALA A 44 20.47 12.15 36.86
C ALA A 44 20.19 12.92 35.56
N SER A 45 20.77 14.11 35.38
CA SER A 45 20.64 14.87 34.13
C SER A 45 21.31 14.15 32.95
N GLY A 46 22.46 13.50 33.18
CA GLY A 46 23.15 12.67 32.20
C GLY A 46 22.32 11.45 31.78
N SER A 47 21.61 10.80 32.71
CA SER A 47 20.73 9.67 32.37
C SER A 47 19.49 10.11 31.59
N ILE A 48 18.93 11.28 31.89
CA ILE A 48 17.81 11.88 31.13
C ILE A 48 18.23 12.24 29.71
N ILE A 49 19.38 12.91 29.56
CA ILE A 49 19.94 13.27 28.25
C ILE A 49 20.30 12.01 27.46
N GLY A 50 20.95 11.04 28.10
CA GLY A 50 21.28 9.74 27.50
C GLY A 50 20.05 8.99 27.03
N GLY A 51 19.01 8.89 27.87
CA GLY A 51 17.73 8.28 27.53
C GLY A 51 17.02 8.99 26.37
N ALA A 52 17.04 10.32 26.35
CA ALA A 52 16.47 11.12 25.25
C ALA A 52 17.22 10.87 23.93
N LEU A 53 18.55 10.83 23.94
CA LEU A 53 19.36 10.50 22.76
C LEU A 53 19.10 9.08 22.26
N THR A 54 18.95 8.11 23.17
CA THR A 54 18.57 6.73 22.80
C THR A 54 17.19 6.70 22.12
N LEU A 55 16.19 7.40 22.65
CA LEU A 55 14.86 7.46 22.04
C LEU A 55 14.88 8.13 20.65
N ILE A 56 15.69 9.18 20.47
CA ILE A 56 15.91 9.82 19.16
C ILE A 56 16.55 8.82 18.18
N GLY A 57 17.58 8.10 18.61
CA GLY A 57 18.23 7.07 17.80
C GLY A 57 17.28 5.96 17.37
N VAL A 58 16.49 5.42 18.31
CA VAL A 58 15.47 4.39 18.03
C VAL A 58 14.44 4.92 17.03
N LYS A 59 13.94 6.15 17.22
CA LYS A 59 12.98 6.77 16.30
C LYS A 59 13.56 6.90 14.89
N TRP A 60 14.83 7.28 14.77
CA TRP A 60 15.50 7.42 13.47
C TRP A 60 15.65 6.07 12.78
N THR A 61 16.13 5.04 13.48
CA THR A 61 16.23 3.67 12.96
C THR A 61 14.87 3.11 12.51
N LEU A 62 13.81 3.32 13.29
CA LEU A 62 12.47 2.88 12.92
C LEU A 62 11.95 3.60 11.66
N ASN A 63 12.25 4.90 11.52
CA ASN A 63 11.88 5.65 10.32
C ASN A 63 12.65 5.16 9.09
N GLU A 64 13.93 4.84 9.23
CA GLU A 64 14.74 4.34 8.12
C GLU A 64 14.29 2.94 7.68
N GLN A 65 13.99 2.05 8.63
CA GLN A 65 13.42 0.73 8.33
C GLN A 65 12.07 0.84 7.61
N LYS A 66 11.21 1.77 8.03
CA LYS A 66 9.93 2.02 7.34
C LYS A 66 10.14 2.49 5.91
N ARG A 67 11.12 3.38 5.68
CA ARG A 67 11.47 3.86 4.33
C ARG A 67 12.00 2.74 3.44
N ALA A 68 12.90 1.91 3.96
CA ALA A 68 13.44 0.77 3.23
C ALA A 68 12.34 -0.23 2.84
N LEU A 69 11.43 -0.56 3.77
CA LEU A 69 10.28 -1.44 3.49
C LEU A 69 9.30 -0.82 2.49
N ALA A 70 9.06 0.49 2.54
CA ALA A 70 8.21 1.18 1.58
C ALA A 70 8.83 1.17 0.17
N GLN A 71 10.14 1.40 0.08
CA GLN A 71 10.87 1.35 -1.19
C GLN A 71 10.87 -0.06 -1.79
N GLU A 72 11.14 -1.09 -0.98
CA GLU A 72 11.09 -2.49 -1.44
C GLU A 72 9.70 -2.85 -2.00
N LYS A 73 8.63 -2.43 -1.31
CA LYS A 73 7.25 -2.63 -1.78
C LYS A 73 6.97 -1.92 -3.10
N TYR A 74 7.43 -0.68 -3.24
CA TYR A 74 7.30 0.06 -4.49
C TYR A 74 8.04 -0.62 -5.64
N GLU A 75 9.29 -1.05 -5.43
CA GLU A 75 10.10 -1.72 -6.45
C GLU A 75 9.42 -3.02 -6.92
N LYS A 76 8.91 -3.83 -5.99
CA LYS A 76 8.13 -5.04 -6.30
C LYS A 76 6.83 -4.73 -7.04
N ALA A 77 6.08 -3.72 -6.60
CA ALA A 77 4.85 -3.30 -7.28
C ALA A 77 5.11 -2.82 -8.70
N ASN A 78 6.17 -2.04 -8.88
CA ASN A 78 6.59 -1.55 -10.18
C ASN A 78 7.05 -2.71 -11.09
N PHE A 79 7.78 -3.69 -10.56
CA PHE A 79 8.16 -4.90 -11.31
C PHE A 79 6.92 -5.66 -11.81
N VAL A 80 6.00 -6.02 -10.91
CA VAL A 80 4.78 -6.75 -11.27
C VAL A 80 3.97 -6.00 -12.33
N PHE A 81 3.79 -4.69 -12.15
CA PHE A 81 3.05 -3.88 -13.12
C PHE A 81 3.74 -3.81 -14.48
N THR A 82 5.07 -3.61 -14.50
CA THR A 82 5.85 -3.52 -15.74
C THR A 82 5.82 -4.84 -16.52
N GLU A 83 5.85 -5.98 -15.83
CA GLU A 83 5.74 -7.29 -16.47
C GLU A 83 4.33 -7.57 -17.02
N LEU A 84 3.26 -7.16 -16.32
CA LEU A 84 1.89 -7.33 -16.79
C LEU A 84 1.53 -6.43 -17.98
N LEU A 85 2.11 -5.23 -18.04
CA LEU A 85 1.69 -4.17 -18.97
C LEU A 85 1.74 -4.57 -20.46
N PRO A 86 2.80 -5.26 -20.97
CA PRO A 86 2.82 -5.73 -22.35
C PRO A 86 1.71 -6.77 -22.65
N ALA A 87 1.42 -7.67 -21.70
CA ALA A 87 0.39 -8.69 -21.87
C ALA A 87 -1.02 -8.08 -21.86
N LEU A 88 -1.28 -7.13 -20.95
CA LEU A 88 -2.50 -6.32 -20.91
C LEU A 88 -2.72 -5.59 -22.24
N THR A 89 -1.69 -4.90 -22.72
CA THR A 89 -1.72 -4.19 -24.00
C THR A 89 -1.99 -5.13 -25.17
N GLY A 90 -1.44 -6.34 -25.13
CA GLY A 90 -1.70 -7.40 -26.12
C GLY A 90 -3.19 -7.77 -26.18
N VAL A 91 -3.83 -8.00 -25.03
CA VAL A 91 -5.26 -8.28 -24.95
C VAL A 91 -6.08 -7.08 -25.42
N TYR A 92 -5.70 -5.86 -25.02
CA TYR A 92 -6.45 -4.68 -25.42
C TYR A 92 -6.45 -4.43 -26.92
N ASN A 93 -5.28 -4.57 -27.54
CA ASN A 93 -5.14 -4.39 -28.97
C ASN A 93 -5.89 -5.46 -29.75
N SER A 94 -5.86 -6.73 -29.30
CA SER A 94 -6.55 -7.82 -29.98
C SER A 94 -8.08 -7.72 -29.85
N VAL A 95 -8.60 -7.35 -28.67
CA VAL A 95 -10.04 -7.14 -28.49
C VAL A 95 -10.52 -5.95 -29.33
N LYS A 96 -9.75 -4.85 -29.35
CA LYS A 96 -10.09 -3.66 -30.14
C LYS A 96 -10.01 -3.89 -31.65
N SER A 97 -9.18 -4.82 -32.12
CA SER A 97 -9.06 -5.14 -33.54
C SER A 97 -10.09 -6.16 -34.04
N LEU A 98 -10.87 -6.78 -33.14
CA LEU A 98 -11.96 -7.66 -33.53
C LEU A 98 -13.00 -6.90 -34.36
N ASN A 99 -13.40 -7.49 -35.49
CA ASN A 99 -14.55 -7.06 -36.25
C ASN A 99 -15.29 -8.28 -36.83
N PRO A 100 -16.57 -8.14 -37.22
CA PRO A 100 -17.34 -9.27 -37.76
C PRO A 100 -16.75 -9.88 -39.04
N PHE A 101 -16.03 -9.09 -39.84
CA PHE A 101 -15.46 -9.56 -41.12
C PHE A 101 -14.20 -10.43 -40.95
N ASN A 102 -13.51 -10.34 -39.81
CA ASN A 102 -12.30 -11.12 -39.51
C ASN A 102 -12.40 -11.90 -38.19
N TRP A 103 -13.62 -12.21 -37.75
CA TRP A 103 -13.91 -12.79 -36.43
C TRP A 103 -12.98 -13.96 -36.07
N ASN A 104 -12.87 -14.95 -36.95
CA ASN A 104 -12.09 -16.17 -36.69
C ASN A 104 -10.59 -15.89 -36.49
N GLU A 105 -10.01 -14.94 -37.21
CA GLU A 105 -8.59 -14.59 -37.04
C GLU A 105 -8.38 -13.72 -35.80
N GLY A 106 -9.25 -12.73 -35.60
CA GLY A 106 -9.19 -11.83 -34.45
C GLY A 106 -9.42 -12.56 -33.12
N ILE A 107 -10.34 -13.52 -33.08
CA ILE A 107 -10.68 -14.25 -31.85
C ILE A 107 -9.55 -15.18 -31.41
N ASN A 108 -8.83 -15.80 -32.36
CA ASN A 108 -7.64 -16.60 -32.07
C ASN A 108 -6.53 -15.75 -31.45
N LEU A 109 -6.37 -14.50 -31.90
CA LEU A 109 -5.41 -13.56 -31.32
C LEU A 109 -5.81 -13.13 -29.90
N VAL A 110 -7.11 -12.89 -29.67
CA VAL A 110 -7.66 -12.62 -28.33
C VAL A 110 -7.42 -13.81 -27.41
N GLU A 111 -7.75 -15.03 -27.84
CA GLU A 111 -7.53 -16.26 -27.07
C GLU A 111 -6.07 -16.39 -26.64
N LYS A 112 -5.14 -16.27 -27.59
CA LYS A 112 -3.69 -16.39 -27.34
C LYS A 112 -3.19 -15.36 -26.34
N ASN A 113 -3.57 -14.09 -26.51
CA ASN A 113 -3.11 -13.00 -25.64
C ASN A 113 -3.73 -13.09 -24.24
N ALA A 114 -5.02 -13.47 -24.15
CA ALA A 114 -5.72 -13.62 -22.88
C ALA A 114 -5.14 -14.77 -22.05
N LYS A 115 -4.85 -15.91 -22.68
CA LYS A 115 -4.18 -17.03 -22.03
C LYS A 115 -2.80 -16.64 -21.49
N LYS A 116 -1.99 -15.95 -22.31
CA LYS A 116 -0.67 -15.47 -21.86
C LYS A 116 -0.77 -14.52 -20.67
N LEU A 117 -1.77 -13.64 -20.65
CA LEU A 117 -2.01 -12.73 -19.54
C LEU A 117 -2.46 -13.47 -18.27
N GLU A 118 -3.34 -14.47 -18.39
CA GLU A 118 -3.77 -15.32 -17.28
C GLU A 118 -2.58 -16.05 -16.64
N GLU A 119 -1.75 -16.71 -17.44
CA GLU A 119 -0.57 -17.45 -16.97
C GLU A 119 0.40 -16.51 -16.23
N LEU A 120 0.67 -15.34 -16.80
CA LEU A 120 1.56 -14.35 -16.20
C LEU A 120 0.98 -13.74 -14.92
N ALA A 121 -0.31 -13.42 -14.90
CA ALA A 121 -0.97 -12.89 -13.71
C ALA A 121 -1.01 -13.92 -12.58
N THR A 122 -1.15 -15.20 -12.91
CA THR A 122 -1.09 -16.30 -11.95
C THR A 122 0.29 -16.37 -11.30
N GLU A 123 1.36 -16.34 -12.10
CA GLU A 123 2.75 -16.35 -11.61
C GLU A 123 3.03 -15.15 -10.70
N LEU A 124 2.67 -13.94 -11.16
CA LEU A 124 2.92 -12.70 -10.43
C LEU A 124 2.01 -12.50 -9.22
N SER A 125 0.91 -13.26 -9.09
CA SER A 125 0.03 -13.18 -7.92
C SER A 125 0.74 -13.58 -6.62
N ILE A 126 1.75 -14.43 -6.71
CA ILE A 126 2.56 -14.86 -5.55
C ILE A 126 3.36 -13.67 -5.03
N GLU A 127 4.06 -12.96 -5.92
CA GLU A 127 4.83 -11.76 -5.57
C GLU A 127 3.90 -10.63 -5.08
N ALA A 128 2.74 -10.48 -5.72
CA ALA A 128 1.74 -9.48 -5.35
C ALA A 128 1.24 -9.63 -3.90
N LYS A 129 1.20 -10.86 -3.37
CA LYS A 129 0.83 -11.13 -1.98
C LYS A 129 1.81 -10.52 -0.97
N HIS A 130 3.10 -10.45 -1.32
CA HIS A 130 4.14 -9.88 -0.46
C HIS A 130 4.09 -8.34 -0.41
N ILE A 131 3.52 -7.70 -1.44
CA ILE A 131 3.37 -6.25 -1.52
C ILE A 131 2.23 -5.78 -0.61
N GLY A 132 1.06 -6.43 -0.70
CA GLY A 132 -0.09 -6.16 0.14
C GLY A 132 -1.41 -6.71 -0.42
N ILE A 133 -2.41 -6.83 0.45
CA ILE A 133 -3.69 -7.48 0.11
C ILE A 133 -4.46 -6.78 -1.01
N ASN A 134 -4.38 -5.45 -1.09
CA ASN A 134 -5.04 -4.67 -2.15
C ASN A 134 -4.39 -4.94 -3.50
N PHE A 135 -3.06 -4.89 -3.57
CA PHE A 135 -2.30 -5.15 -4.80
C PHE A 135 -2.52 -6.59 -5.29
N TYR A 136 -2.44 -7.56 -4.37
CA TYR A 136 -2.79 -8.96 -4.65
C TYR A 136 -4.20 -9.12 -5.23
N ARG A 137 -5.21 -8.45 -4.66
CA ARG A 137 -6.60 -8.53 -5.13
C ARG A 137 -6.74 -8.01 -6.56
N GLU A 138 -6.06 -6.94 -6.92
CA GLU A 138 -6.12 -6.39 -8.27
C GLU A 138 -5.40 -7.31 -9.28
N VAL A 139 -4.25 -7.89 -8.93
CA VAL A 139 -3.59 -8.90 -9.77
C VAL A 139 -4.47 -10.15 -9.97
N LYS A 140 -5.13 -10.64 -8.91
CA LYS A 140 -6.12 -11.73 -9.03
C LYS A 140 -7.34 -11.34 -9.88
N SER A 141 -7.71 -10.06 -9.90
CA SER A 141 -8.80 -9.58 -10.75
C SER A 141 -8.37 -9.59 -12.21
N VAL A 142 -7.13 -9.17 -12.52
CA VAL A 142 -6.54 -9.32 -13.86
C VAL A 142 -6.53 -10.77 -14.30
N GLU A 143 -6.05 -11.68 -13.46
CA GLU A 143 -6.07 -13.14 -13.72
C GLU A 143 -7.48 -13.63 -14.04
N TYR A 144 -8.46 -13.29 -13.19
CA TYR A 144 -9.86 -13.69 -13.37
C TYR A 144 -10.43 -13.20 -14.71
N TYR A 145 -10.29 -11.92 -15.04
CA TYR A 145 -10.83 -11.38 -16.28
C TYR A 145 -10.10 -11.94 -17.50
N ALA A 146 -8.79 -12.16 -17.43
CA ALA A 146 -8.02 -12.80 -18.50
C ALA A 146 -8.52 -14.23 -18.75
N ALA A 147 -8.73 -15.02 -17.69
CA ALA A 147 -9.25 -16.39 -17.80
C ALA A 147 -10.66 -16.42 -18.41
N VAL A 148 -11.54 -15.50 -18.03
CA VAL A 148 -12.89 -15.42 -18.61
C VAL A 148 -12.86 -14.99 -20.08
N ILE A 149 -12.03 -14.01 -20.44
CA ILE A 149 -11.85 -13.60 -21.85
C ILE A 149 -11.30 -14.77 -22.68
N TRP A 150 -10.29 -15.48 -22.15
CA TRP A 150 -9.73 -16.66 -22.80
C TRP A 150 -10.81 -17.72 -23.03
N GLU A 151 -11.61 -18.03 -22.00
CA GLU A 151 -12.65 -19.04 -22.08
C GLU A 151 -13.77 -18.69 -23.07
N GLU A 152 -14.20 -17.43 -23.09
CA GLU A 152 -15.19 -16.95 -24.06
C GLU A 152 -14.65 -16.97 -25.49
N ALA A 153 -13.38 -16.59 -25.68
CA ALA A 153 -12.73 -16.65 -26.99
C ALA A 153 -12.58 -18.09 -27.49
N ARG A 154 -12.15 -19.00 -26.61
CA ARG A 154 -11.95 -20.43 -26.90
C ARG A 154 -13.24 -21.15 -27.26
N LYS A 155 -14.33 -20.89 -26.51
CA LYS A 155 -15.62 -21.54 -26.73
C LYS A 155 -16.21 -21.23 -28.10
N ASN A 156 -15.96 -20.03 -28.64
CA ASN A 156 -16.46 -19.53 -29.92
C ASN A 156 -17.89 -20.02 -30.23
N ASP A 157 -18.78 -19.82 -29.26
CA ASP A 157 -20.04 -20.55 -29.09
C ASP A 157 -20.85 -20.67 -30.39
N ALA A 158 -20.96 -21.90 -30.92
CA ALA A 158 -21.66 -22.21 -32.18
C ALA A 158 -23.17 -22.14 -31.95
N GLY A 159 -23.70 -20.93 -31.87
CA GLY A 159 -25.11 -20.66 -31.57
C GLY A 159 -25.41 -19.20 -31.27
N LYS A 160 -24.39 -18.40 -30.97
CA LYS A 160 -24.49 -16.94 -30.83
C LYS A 160 -24.04 -16.25 -32.11
N THR A 161 -24.67 -15.11 -32.40
CA THR A 161 -24.19 -14.20 -33.44
C THR A 161 -22.85 -13.57 -33.05
N ASP A 162 -22.05 -13.14 -34.02
CA ASP A 162 -20.74 -12.51 -33.73
C ASP A 162 -20.90 -11.22 -32.91
N ASP A 163 -22.00 -10.49 -33.10
CA ASP A 163 -22.34 -9.30 -32.31
C ASP A 163 -22.60 -9.63 -30.83
N GLU A 164 -23.28 -10.74 -30.54
CA GLU A 164 -23.51 -11.19 -29.17
C GLU A 164 -22.21 -11.64 -28.49
N LYS A 165 -21.36 -12.36 -29.23
CA LYS A 165 -20.04 -12.78 -28.74
C LYS A 165 -19.16 -11.56 -28.43
N MET A 166 -19.13 -10.59 -29.34
CA MET A 166 -18.42 -9.31 -29.14
C MET A 166 -18.91 -8.59 -27.89
N LYS A 167 -20.23 -8.48 -27.72
CA LYS A 167 -20.83 -7.80 -26.57
C LYS A 167 -20.39 -8.44 -25.25
N ASN A 168 -20.35 -9.77 -25.18
CA ASN A 168 -19.89 -10.48 -23.98
C ASN A 168 -18.41 -10.22 -23.70
N LEU A 169 -17.54 -10.31 -24.71
CA LEU A 169 -16.12 -10.00 -24.58
C LEU A 169 -15.89 -8.57 -24.08
N MET A 170 -16.66 -7.60 -24.57
CA MET A 170 -16.56 -6.20 -24.15
C MET A 170 -16.90 -5.98 -22.68
N ILE A 171 -17.80 -6.76 -22.09
CA ILE A 171 -18.11 -6.68 -20.65
C ILE A 171 -16.87 -7.05 -19.83
N TYR A 172 -16.21 -8.17 -20.17
CA TYR A 172 -15.03 -8.64 -19.46
C TYR A 172 -13.79 -7.78 -19.73
N TYR A 173 -13.65 -7.27 -20.95
CA TYR A 173 -12.65 -6.28 -21.31
C TYR A 173 -12.73 -5.02 -20.43
N ASN A 174 -13.94 -4.50 -20.19
CA ASN A 174 -14.12 -3.34 -19.31
C ASN A 174 -13.76 -3.65 -17.86
N GLY A 175 -14.04 -4.88 -17.40
CA GLY A 175 -13.60 -5.37 -16.09
C GLY A 175 -12.07 -5.40 -15.97
N LEU A 176 -11.40 -5.93 -16.99
CA LEU A 176 -9.94 -5.95 -17.08
C LEU A 176 -9.34 -4.53 -17.06
N ALA A 177 -9.91 -3.62 -17.85
CA ALA A 177 -9.50 -2.21 -17.90
C ALA A 177 -9.64 -1.50 -16.55
N LYS A 178 -10.66 -1.84 -15.77
CA LYS A 178 -10.83 -1.31 -14.42
C LYS A 178 -9.74 -1.83 -13.47
N ALA A 179 -9.43 -3.13 -13.52
CA ALA A 179 -8.40 -3.73 -12.68
C ALA A 179 -7.01 -3.16 -12.99
N ASP A 180 -6.69 -2.95 -14.26
CA ASP A 180 -5.44 -2.30 -14.71
C ASP A 180 -5.31 -0.87 -14.17
N ASN A 181 -6.35 -0.05 -14.29
CA ASN A 181 -6.35 1.31 -13.72
C ASN A 181 -6.14 1.30 -12.19
N ASN A 182 -6.75 0.33 -11.48
CA ASN A 182 -6.53 0.18 -10.04
C ASN A 182 -5.09 -0.21 -9.72
N LEU A 183 -4.48 -1.12 -10.49
CA LEU A 183 -3.07 -1.49 -10.34
C LEU A 183 -2.16 -0.27 -10.52
N LEU A 184 -2.38 0.52 -11.58
CA LEU A 184 -1.63 1.74 -11.83
C LEU A 184 -1.73 2.73 -10.66
N GLN A 185 -2.93 2.92 -10.11
CA GLN A 185 -3.14 3.77 -8.95
C GLN A 185 -2.39 3.25 -7.71
N LEU A 186 -2.42 1.93 -7.47
CA LEU A 186 -1.71 1.33 -6.33
C LEU A 186 -0.18 1.47 -6.46
N VAL A 187 0.38 1.32 -7.67
CA VAL A 187 1.79 1.60 -7.93
C VAL A 187 2.10 3.07 -7.66
N TYR A 188 1.26 3.98 -8.16
CA TYR A 188 1.42 5.41 -7.91
C TYR A 188 1.37 5.75 -6.42
N ASP A 189 0.40 5.22 -5.67
CA ASP A 189 0.25 5.45 -4.24
C ASP A 189 1.46 4.91 -3.46
N SER A 190 1.98 3.74 -3.85
CA SER A 190 3.16 3.14 -3.21
C SER A 190 4.42 4.00 -3.38
N LYS A 191 4.51 4.80 -4.45
CA LYS A 191 5.61 5.76 -4.68
C LYS A 191 5.53 6.99 -3.77
N HIS A 192 4.33 7.37 -3.33
CA HIS A 192 4.07 8.64 -2.65
C HIS A 192 3.79 8.52 -1.14
N GLN A 193 3.75 7.30 -0.59
CA GLN A 193 3.73 7.08 0.86
C GLN A 193 5.10 7.46 1.46
N LYS A 194 5.22 8.71 1.94
CA LYS A 194 6.38 9.24 2.69
C LYS A 194 6.16 9.19 4.20
#